data_AF-A0A091K2P1-F1
#
_entry.id   AF-A0A091K2P1-F1
#
_cell.length_a   1.000
_cell.length_b   1.000
_cell.length_c   1.000
_cell.angle_alpha   90.00
_cell.angle_beta   90.00
_cell.angle_gamma   90.00
#
_symmetry.space_group_name_H-M   'P 1'
#
loop_
_entity.id
_entity.type
_entity.pdbx_description
1 polymer ?
#
loop_
_entity_poly.entity_id
_entity_poly.type
_entity_poly.pdbx_seq_one_letter_code
_entity_poly.pdbx_strand_id
1 'polypeptide(L)'
;LTTMGDASMGSNMSPPDNTAQQDSLLSLTDVFLVSLVTGLFTYWFFFRKKKEDVPDLPKMQTVAAPVRDSSFIEKMKKTGRNIVVFYGSQTGTAEEFANRLSKDAHRYGLRGMAADPEEYDLSDLSRLSEIDKSLAVFCMATYGEGDPTDNAQDFYDWLQEADADLSGLRFAVFGLGNKTYEHFNAMGKYVDKRLEELGAQRIFELGLGDDDGNLEEDFITWREQFWPAVCEYFGVEATGEESSIRQYELVLHTDVNMNKVYTGEMGRLKSYENQKPPFDAKNPFLARVTENRKLNEGGERHLMHLELDISSSKIRYESGDHVAVYPANDSSLVNQIGEILGTDLDTVMSLNNLDEESNKKHPFPCPTSYRTALTYYLDITNPPRTNVLYELAQYAAAAGEQERLRRMASSTPEGKALYLSWVVEARRNILAILQDMPSLRPPIDHLCELLPRLQARYYSIASSSKVHPNSMTVEYETKTGRLNKGVATNWLKGKVPEEKGSSSLVPMYVRKSQFRLPFKPSTPVIMIGPGTGVAPFIGFIQERAWLKQQG
;
A
#
# COMPACT_ATOMS: atom_id res chain seq x y z
N LEU A 1 10.47 85.90 8.88
CA LEU A 1 11.57 86.83 9.20
C LEU A 1 12.55 86.82 8.02
N THR A 2 12.48 87.91 7.24
CA THR A 2 13.58 88.69 6.60
C THR A 2 15.01 88.13 6.77
N THR A 3 15.91 88.11 5.78
CA THR A 3 16.33 89.09 4.75
C THR A 3 17.13 88.37 3.63
N MET A 4 16.96 88.63 2.32
CA MET A 4 17.64 89.67 1.48
C MET A 4 19.16 89.74 1.70
N GLY A 5 20.07 89.85 0.71
CA GLY A 5 20.14 90.23 -0.71
C GLY A 5 21.65 90.38 -1.01
N ASP A 6 22.20 90.76 -2.17
CA ASP A 6 21.70 91.22 -3.45
C ASP A 6 22.92 91.41 -4.39
N ALA A 7 22.67 91.50 -5.71
CA ALA A 7 23.33 92.39 -6.70
C ALA A 7 24.87 92.25 -7.01
N SER A 8 25.41 92.48 -8.21
CA SER A 8 24.94 92.91 -9.56
C SER A 8 26.19 92.98 -10.50
N MET A 9 26.12 92.57 -11.76
CA MET A 9 25.94 93.36 -13.03
C MET A 9 27.19 93.86 -13.79
N GLY A 10 27.09 93.79 -15.14
CA GLY A 10 27.73 94.68 -16.14
C GLY A 10 28.59 93.94 -17.19
N SER A 11 28.10 93.60 -18.41
CA SER A 11 28.05 94.39 -19.68
C SER A 11 29.45 94.63 -20.31
N ASN A 12 29.74 94.66 -21.63
CA ASN A 12 28.99 94.86 -22.88
C ASN A 12 29.90 94.57 -24.12
N MET A 13 29.26 94.29 -25.28
CA MET A 13 29.63 94.63 -26.70
C MET A 13 30.76 93.91 -27.52
N SER A 14 30.34 93.62 -28.78
CA SER A 14 30.89 92.89 -29.97
C SER A 14 31.81 93.73 -30.90
N PRO A 15 32.18 93.37 -32.17
CA PRO A 15 32.39 92.10 -32.97
C PRO A 15 33.76 92.18 -33.78
N PRO A 16 34.05 91.64 -35.01
CA PRO A 16 33.51 90.55 -35.86
C PRO A 16 34.56 89.54 -36.46
N ASP A 17 34.06 88.50 -37.15
CA ASP A 17 34.59 87.65 -38.26
C ASP A 17 36.07 87.23 -38.39
N ASN A 18 36.32 85.90 -38.52
CA ASN A 18 36.80 85.27 -39.77
C ASN A 18 37.11 83.76 -39.69
N THR A 19 36.72 83.07 -40.78
CA THR A 19 37.36 81.91 -41.44
C THR A 19 37.37 80.51 -40.79
N ALA A 20 36.95 79.54 -41.61
CA ALA A 20 36.83 78.12 -41.32
C ALA A 20 38.16 77.37 -41.24
N GLN A 21 38.23 76.41 -40.32
CA GLN A 21 39.11 75.24 -40.42
C GLN A 21 38.37 74.03 -39.80
N GLN A 22 38.23 72.99 -40.60
CA GLN A 22 37.54 71.73 -40.31
C GLN A 22 38.54 70.80 -39.60
N ASP A 23 38.20 70.20 -38.44
CA ASP A 23 38.66 68.84 -38.08
C ASP A 23 38.12 68.21 -36.77
N SER A 24 37.84 66.92 -36.91
CA SER A 24 37.51 65.83 -35.95
C SER A 24 36.13 65.83 -35.25
N LEU A 25 35.33 64.81 -35.56
CA LEU A 25 33.97 64.55 -35.05
C LEU A 25 33.93 63.75 -33.74
N LEU A 26 35.07 63.42 -33.12
CA LEU A 26 35.11 62.62 -31.90
C LEU A 26 36.15 63.18 -30.92
N SER A 27 35.71 63.52 -29.71
CA SER A 27 36.59 63.95 -28.63
C SER A 27 37.42 62.77 -28.10
N LEU A 28 38.59 63.04 -27.52
CA LEU A 28 39.41 62.06 -26.79
C LEU A 28 38.61 61.31 -25.71
N THR A 29 37.61 61.96 -25.13
CA THR A 29 36.66 61.35 -24.18
C THR A 29 35.76 60.32 -24.85
N ASP A 30 35.33 60.55 -26.09
CA ASP A 30 34.46 59.65 -26.84
C ASP A 30 35.23 58.41 -27.28
N VAL A 31 36.50 58.59 -27.70
CA VAL A 31 37.40 57.48 -28.02
C VAL A 31 37.67 56.62 -26.79
N PHE A 32 37.85 57.22 -25.61
CA PHE A 32 38.03 56.48 -24.36
C PHE A 32 36.77 55.69 -23.98
N LEU A 33 35.58 56.29 -24.13
CA LEU A 33 34.31 55.64 -23.81
C LEU A 33 34.01 54.48 -24.75
N VAL A 34 34.23 54.67 -26.05
CA VAL A 34 34.10 53.59 -27.05
C VAL A 34 35.12 52.48 -26.76
N SER A 35 36.36 52.82 -26.41
CA SER A 35 37.38 51.82 -26.05
C SER A 35 37.00 51.02 -24.80
N LEU A 36 36.43 51.68 -23.78
CA LEU A 36 35.96 51.03 -22.55
C LEU A 36 34.77 50.09 -22.81
N VAL A 37 33.80 50.54 -23.60
CA VAL A 37 32.63 49.73 -23.99
C VAL A 37 33.08 48.54 -24.84
N THR A 38 33.99 48.75 -25.79
CA THR A 38 34.54 47.67 -26.63
C THR A 38 35.37 46.69 -25.79
N GLY A 39 36.12 47.18 -24.81
CA GLY A 39 36.86 46.36 -23.84
C GLY A 39 35.95 45.52 -22.94
N LEU A 40 34.85 46.09 -22.45
CA LEU A 40 33.84 45.36 -21.66
C LEU A 40 33.07 44.35 -22.51
N PHE A 41 32.78 44.68 -23.77
CA PHE A 41 32.08 43.78 -24.70
C PHE A 41 32.99 42.62 -25.13
N THR A 42 34.27 42.89 -25.39
CA THR A 42 35.26 41.85 -25.70
C THR A 42 35.56 40.99 -24.47
N TYR A 43 35.69 41.56 -23.27
CA TYR A 43 35.80 40.80 -22.03
C TYR A 43 34.57 39.92 -21.79
N TRP A 44 33.35 40.46 -21.96
CA TRP A 44 32.12 39.69 -21.84
C TRP A 44 31.98 38.61 -22.91
N PHE A 45 32.46 38.85 -24.13
CA PHE A 45 32.41 37.87 -25.23
C PHE A 45 33.45 36.74 -25.06
N PHE A 46 34.67 37.05 -24.59
CA PHE A 46 35.73 36.07 -24.39
C PHE A 46 35.68 35.35 -23.04
N PHE A 47 35.21 36.01 -21.98
CA PHE A 47 35.06 35.43 -20.64
C PHE A 47 33.61 35.08 -20.29
N ARG A 48 32.70 35.08 -21.27
CA ARG A 48 31.46 34.32 -21.16
C ARG A 48 31.87 32.87 -20.95
N LYS A 49 31.82 32.39 -19.70
CA LYS A 49 31.91 30.96 -19.42
C LYS A 49 31.01 30.27 -20.43
N LYS A 50 31.61 29.45 -21.29
CA LYS A 50 30.83 28.48 -22.07
C LYS A 50 29.84 27.88 -21.08
N LYS A 51 28.55 27.92 -21.41
CA LYS A 51 27.61 27.02 -20.71
C LYS A 51 28.31 25.67 -20.77
N GLU A 52 28.69 25.13 -19.62
CA GLU A 52 28.95 23.70 -19.54
C GLU A 52 27.70 23.09 -20.13
N ASP A 53 27.85 22.42 -21.27
CA ASP A 53 26.82 21.51 -21.73
C ASP A 53 26.60 20.59 -20.54
N VAL A 54 25.44 20.75 -19.89
CA VAL A 54 24.95 19.77 -18.93
C VAL A 54 25.18 18.45 -19.64
N PRO A 55 25.99 17.52 -19.09
CA PRO A 55 26.14 16.22 -19.70
C PRO A 55 24.72 15.77 -19.99
N ASP A 56 24.44 15.45 -21.25
CA ASP A 56 23.20 14.78 -21.61
C ASP A 56 23.31 13.44 -20.87
N LEU A 57 22.92 13.47 -19.60
CA LEU A 57 22.55 12.29 -18.85
C LEU A 57 21.62 11.64 -19.83
N PRO A 58 21.94 10.45 -20.36
CA PRO A 58 20.96 9.75 -21.17
C PRO A 58 19.71 9.84 -20.33
N LYS A 59 18.66 10.51 -20.86
CA LYS A 59 17.33 10.47 -20.24
C LYS A 59 17.25 9.03 -19.81
N MET A 60 17.22 8.77 -18.50
CA MET A 60 16.94 7.42 -18.04
C MET A 60 15.76 7.08 -18.91
N GLN A 61 15.93 6.11 -19.81
CA GLN A 61 14.79 5.49 -20.42
C GLN A 61 13.98 5.20 -19.18
N THR A 62 12.90 5.96 -18.99
CA THR A 62 11.79 5.55 -18.17
C THR A 62 11.66 4.13 -18.64
N VAL A 63 12.10 3.21 -17.78
CA VAL A 63 12.02 1.79 -18.08
C VAL A 63 10.57 1.69 -18.44
N ALA A 64 10.30 1.47 -19.74
CA ALA A 64 8.95 1.52 -20.25
C ALA A 64 8.18 0.64 -19.27
N ALA A 65 7.12 1.20 -18.67
CA ALA A 65 6.28 0.45 -17.76
C ALA A 65 6.09 -0.93 -18.40
N PRO A 66 6.30 -2.02 -17.64
CA PRO A 66 6.22 -3.37 -18.21
C PRO A 66 4.98 -3.42 -19.07
N VAL A 67 5.16 -3.77 -20.34
CA VAL A 67 4.14 -3.62 -21.39
C VAL A 67 2.80 -4.10 -20.81
N ARG A 68 1.86 -3.15 -20.60
CA ARG A 68 0.49 -3.41 -20.13
C ARG A 68 -0.26 -4.08 -21.29
N ASP A 69 0.10 -5.32 -21.60
CA ASP A 69 -0.19 -5.96 -22.89
C ASP A 69 -1.65 -6.43 -23.06
N SER A 70 -2.53 -6.21 -22.07
CA SER A 70 -3.95 -6.56 -22.23
C SER A 70 -4.88 -5.56 -21.54
N SER A 71 -5.67 -4.87 -22.36
CA SER A 71 -6.86 -4.14 -21.92
C SER A 71 -7.77 -5.05 -21.09
N PHE A 72 -8.19 -4.60 -19.90
CA PHE A 72 -9.12 -5.38 -19.07
C PHE A 72 -10.47 -5.59 -19.77
N ILE A 73 -10.85 -4.69 -20.67
CA ILE A 73 -12.06 -4.79 -21.50
C ILE A 73 -12.00 -6.02 -22.42
N GLU A 74 -10.89 -6.21 -23.12
CA GLU A 74 -10.71 -7.37 -24.00
C GLU A 74 -10.69 -8.68 -23.19
N LYS A 75 -10.08 -8.64 -22.01
CA LYS A 75 -10.12 -9.77 -21.07
C LYS A 75 -11.55 -10.08 -20.60
N MET A 76 -12.33 -9.06 -20.26
CA MET A 76 -13.73 -9.22 -19.86
C MET A 76 -14.56 -9.80 -21.01
N LYS A 77 -14.42 -9.29 -22.23
CA LYS A 77 -15.09 -9.83 -23.43
C LYS A 77 -14.73 -11.29 -23.68
N LYS A 78 -13.43 -11.62 -23.69
CA LYS A 78 -12.94 -12.99 -23.93
C LYS A 78 -13.49 -13.98 -22.90
N THR A 79 -13.66 -13.55 -21.66
CA THR A 79 -14.10 -14.39 -20.54
C THR A 79 -15.59 -14.32 -20.24
N GLY A 80 -16.34 -13.50 -21.01
CA GLY A 80 -17.77 -13.28 -20.81
C GLY A 80 -18.10 -12.66 -19.45
N ARG A 81 -17.25 -11.76 -18.97
CA ARG A 81 -17.45 -11.01 -17.72
C ARG A 81 -18.08 -9.66 -18.00
N ASN A 82 -18.95 -9.24 -17.10
CA ASN A 82 -19.64 -7.96 -17.18
C ASN A 82 -19.41 -7.09 -15.93
N ILE A 83 -18.95 -7.67 -14.81
CA ILE A 83 -18.56 -6.89 -13.63
C ILE A 83 -17.05 -6.91 -13.45
N VAL A 84 -16.46 -5.75 -13.22
CA VAL A 84 -15.08 -5.59 -12.73
C VAL A 84 -15.09 -4.87 -11.39
N VAL A 85 -14.33 -5.38 -10.43
CA VAL A 85 -14.20 -4.78 -9.10
C VAL A 85 -12.75 -4.41 -8.85
N PHE A 86 -12.44 -3.12 -8.92
CA PHE A 86 -11.10 -2.60 -8.63
C PHE A 86 -10.90 -2.43 -7.13
N TYR A 87 -9.68 -2.69 -6.64
CA TYR A 87 -9.33 -2.47 -5.24
C TYR A 87 -8.12 -1.54 -5.09
N GLY A 88 -8.29 -0.44 -4.35
CA GLY A 88 -7.17 0.32 -3.78
C GLY A 88 -6.88 -0.22 -2.39
N SER A 89 -5.79 -1.00 -2.22
CA SER A 89 -5.50 -1.68 -0.95
C SER A 89 -4.04 -1.61 -0.54
N GLN A 90 -3.80 -1.24 0.72
CA GLN A 90 -2.45 -1.27 1.31
C GLN A 90 -2.18 -2.55 2.11
N THR A 91 -3.21 -3.10 2.78
CA THR A 91 -3.10 -4.24 3.70
C THR A 91 -4.09 -5.37 3.37
N GLY A 92 -4.63 -5.39 2.16
CA GLY A 92 -5.48 -6.48 1.64
C GLY A 92 -6.98 -6.41 1.98
N THR A 93 -7.43 -5.49 2.82
CA THR A 93 -8.86 -5.40 3.21
C THR A 93 -9.78 -5.11 2.03
N ALA A 94 -9.45 -4.10 1.22
CA ALA A 94 -10.19 -3.75 0.02
C ALA A 94 -10.08 -4.81 -1.07
N GLU A 95 -8.91 -5.47 -1.20
CA GLU A 95 -8.73 -6.60 -2.11
C GLU A 95 -9.68 -7.74 -1.75
N GLU A 96 -9.82 -8.07 -0.46
CA GLU A 96 -10.73 -9.13 -0.01
C GLU A 96 -12.20 -8.78 -0.28
N PHE A 97 -12.61 -7.53 -0.03
CA PHE A 97 -13.95 -7.06 -0.37
C PHE A 97 -14.23 -7.11 -1.87
N ALA A 98 -13.27 -6.70 -2.70
CA ALA A 98 -13.40 -6.79 -4.15
C ALA A 98 -13.55 -8.23 -4.63
N ASN A 99 -12.75 -9.16 -4.08
CA ASN A 99 -12.86 -10.58 -4.38
C ASN A 99 -14.24 -11.13 -3.98
N ARG A 100 -14.78 -10.76 -2.82
CA ARG A 100 -16.12 -11.16 -2.38
C ARG A 100 -17.21 -10.67 -3.33
N LEU A 101 -17.19 -9.39 -3.71
CA LEU A 101 -18.13 -8.84 -4.69
C LEU A 101 -18.01 -9.53 -6.06
N SER A 102 -16.79 -9.80 -6.52
CA SER A 102 -16.59 -10.49 -7.79
C SER A 102 -17.15 -11.92 -7.80
N LYS A 103 -17.10 -12.63 -6.66
CA LYS A 103 -17.68 -13.96 -6.48
C LYS A 103 -19.20 -13.90 -6.39
N ASP A 104 -19.74 -12.93 -5.65
CA ASP A 104 -21.18 -12.76 -5.46
C ASP A 104 -21.91 -12.54 -6.80
N ALA A 105 -21.26 -11.91 -7.79
CA ALA A 105 -21.80 -11.71 -9.13
C ALA A 105 -22.41 -12.99 -9.76
N HIS A 106 -21.78 -14.15 -9.53
CA HIS A 106 -22.25 -15.44 -10.06
C HIS A 106 -23.66 -15.81 -9.57
N ARG A 107 -23.99 -15.46 -8.32
CA ARG A 107 -25.29 -15.72 -7.67
C ARG A 107 -26.44 -14.92 -8.28
N TYR A 108 -26.12 -13.89 -9.06
CA TYR A 108 -27.07 -13.00 -9.71
C TYR A 108 -27.09 -13.19 -11.24
N GLY A 109 -26.54 -14.31 -11.73
CA GLY A 109 -26.44 -14.58 -13.16
C GLY A 109 -25.45 -13.68 -13.91
N LEU A 110 -24.59 -12.97 -13.18
CA LEU A 110 -23.54 -12.10 -13.71
C LEU A 110 -22.18 -12.78 -13.54
N ARG A 111 -21.13 -12.22 -14.15
CA ARG A 111 -19.77 -12.73 -14.04
C ARG A 111 -18.81 -11.60 -13.69
N GLY A 112 -18.20 -11.73 -12.52
CA GLY A 112 -17.26 -10.75 -11.97
C GLY A 112 -15.78 -11.12 -12.15
N MET A 113 -14.92 -10.12 -12.05
CA MET A 113 -13.50 -10.26 -11.71
C MET A 113 -13.06 -9.16 -10.75
N ALA A 114 -12.14 -9.49 -9.84
CA ALA A 114 -11.41 -8.50 -9.07
C ALA A 114 -10.11 -8.12 -9.82
N ALA A 115 -9.73 -6.85 -9.78
CA ALA A 115 -8.59 -6.32 -10.53
C ALA A 115 -7.79 -5.32 -9.70
N ASP A 116 -6.46 -5.40 -9.77
CA ASP A 116 -5.57 -4.36 -9.26
C ASP A 116 -5.53 -3.21 -10.27
N PRO A 117 -5.91 -1.98 -9.90
CA PRO A 117 -5.84 -0.84 -10.81
C PRO A 117 -4.41 -0.53 -11.30
N GLU A 118 -3.36 -0.91 -10.58
CA GLU A 118 -1.96 -0.71 -11.01
C GLU A 118 -1.59 -1.54 -12.27
N GLU A 119 -2.25 -2.69 -12.43
CA GLU A 119 -1.99 -3.66 -13.51
C GLU A 119 -2.63 -3.27 -14.85
N TYR A 120 -3.57 -2.31 -14.85
CA TYR A 120 -4.34 -1.93 -16.03
C TYR A 120 -4.23 -0.43 -16.33
N ASP A 121 -4.53 -0.07 -17.57
CA ASP A 121 -4.76 1.32 -17.95
C ASP A 121 -6.26 1.63 -17.81
N LEU A 122 -6.60 2.56 -16.92
CA LEU A 122 -7.99 2.88 -16.61
C LEU A 122 -8.62 3.90 -17.58
N SER A 123 -7.87 4.39 -18.56
CA SER A 123 -8.45 5.11 -19.71
C SER A 123 -9.45 4.23 -20.50
N ASP A 124 -9.29 2.91 -20.45
CA ASP A 124 -10.20 1.93 -21.03
C ASP A 124 -11.60 1.90 -20.36
N LEU A 125 -11.82 2.59 -19.24
CA LEU A 125 -13.14 2.69 -18.59
C LEU A 125 -14.22 3.25 -19.54
N SER A 126 -13.85 4.14 -20.46
CA SER A 126 -14.74 4.69 -21.50
C SER A 126 -15.35 3.59 -22.38
N ARG A 127 -14.59 2.51 -22.60
CA ARG A 127 -14.94 1.36 -23.43
C ARG A 127 -15.72 0.29 -22.68
N LEU A 128 -15.93 0.43 -21.36
CA LEU A 128 -16.70 -0.55 -20.59
C LEU A 128 -18.16 -0.63 -21.05
N SER A 129 -18.68 0.43 -21.64
CA SER A 129 -20.01 0.48 -22.27
C SER A 129 -20.16 -0.48 -23.46
N GLU A 130 -19.06 -0.97 -24.06
CA GLU A 130 -19.07 -1.96 -25.14
C GLU A 130 -19.56 -3.35 -24.68
N ILE A 131 -19.58 -3.61 -23.37
CA ILE A 131 -20.00 -4.88 -22.77
C ILE A 131 -21.44 -4.74 -22.25
N ASP A 132 -22.30 -5.70 -22.61
CA ASP A 132 -23.68 -5.72 -22.15
C ASP A 132 -23.76 -5.87 -20.62
N LYS A 133 -24.71 -5.14 -20.01
CA LYS A 133 -24.93 -5.10 -18.55
C LYS A 133 -23.63 -4.92 -17.74
N SER A 134 -22.72 -4.08 -18.25
CA SER A 134 -21.41 -3.87 -17.61
C SER A 134 -21.47 -2.94 -16.40
N LEU A 135 -20.63 -3.20 -15.39
CA LEU A 135 -20.53 -2.43 -14.16
C LEU A 135 -19.09 -2.43 -13.63
N ALA A 136 -18.58 -1.25 -13.27
CA ALA A 136 -17.32 -1.10 -12.52
C ALA A 136 -17.60 -0.80 -11.05
N VAL A 137 -17.01 -1.56 -10.13
CA VAL A 137 -17.10 -1.30 -8.70
C VAL A 137 -15.71 -0.96 -8.15
N PHE A 138 -15.62 0.02 -7.26
CA PHE A 138 -14.34 0.46 -6.68
C PHE A 138 -14.36 0.29 -5.16
N CYS A 139 -13.53 -0.61 -4.64
CA CYS A 139 -13.26 -0.75 -3.21
C CYS A 139 -11.99 0.05 -2.87
N MET A 140 -12.13 1.26 -2.34
CA MET A 140 -11.01 2.22 -2.22
C MET A 140 -10.68 2.50 -0.77
N ALA A 141 -9.54 2.00 -0.29
CA ALA A 141 -9.00 2.41 1.00
C ALA A 141 -8.33 3.79 0.89
N THR A 142 -8.45 4.58 1.96
CA THR A 142 -7.74 5.85 2.12
C THR A 142 -6.53 5.65 3.03
N TYR A 143 -5.39 6.24 2.68
CA TYR A 143 -4.16 6.15 3.47
C TYR A 143 -3.54 7.53 3.72
N GLY A 144 -2.54 7.61 4.60
CA GLY A 144 -1.80 8.85 4.85
C GLY A 144 -2.71 10.00 5.28
N GLU A 145 -2.55 11.15 4.64
CA GLU A 145 -3.32 12.38 4.90
C GLU A 145 -4.48 12.52 3.89
N GLY A 146 -5.20 11.43 3.64
CA GLY A 146 -6.27 11.39 2.63
C GLY A 146 -5.80 10.95 1.24
N ASP A 147 -4.58 10.45 1.14
CA ASP A 147 -3.96 9.94 -0.07
C ASP A 147 -4.59 8.60 -0.54
N PRO A 148 -4.47 8.25 -1.83
CA PRO A 148 -4.76 6.90 -2.31
C PRO A 148 -3.81 5.85 -1.71
N THR A 149 -4.15 4.57 -1.85
CA THR A 149 -3.19 3.48 -1.62
C THR A 149 -2.14 3.44 -2.72
N ASP A 150 -0.97 2.86 -2.44
CA ASP A 150 0.15 2.84 -3.38
C ASP A 150 -0.26 2.25 -4.75
N ASN A 151 -1.03 1.15 -4.75
CA ASN A 151 -1.50 0.49 -5.98
C ASN A 151 -2.59 1.27 -6.74
N ALA A 152 -3.14 2.34 -6.16
CA ALA A 152 -4.16 3.19 -6.77
C ALA A 152 -3.62 4.58 -7.13
N GLN A 153 -2.32 4.85 -6.96
CA GLN A 153 -1.72 6.16 -7.23
C GLN A 153 -1.88 6.57 -8.69
N ASP A 154 -1.50 5.70 -9.64
CA ASP A 154 -1.64 5.97 -11.09
C ASP A 154 -3.10 6.29 -11.47
N PHE A 155 -4.06 5.59 -10.86
CA PHE A 155 -5.49 5.83 -11.09
C PHE A 155 -5.94 7.19 -10.56
N TYR A 156 -5.47 7.54 -9.36
CA TYR A 156 -5.77 8.83 -8.75
C TYR A 156 -5.22 9.98 -9.59
N ASP A 157 -3.97 9.88 -10.04
CA ASP A 157 -3.32 10.87 -10.89
C ASP A 157 -4.07 11.01 -12.23
N TRP A 158 -4.47 9.89 -12.84
CA TRP A 158 -5.30 9.90 -14.04
C TRP A 158 -6.64 10.61 -13.81
N LEU A 159 -7.34 10.33 -12.71
CA LEU A 159 -8.61 10.99 -12.39
C LEU A 159 -8.48 12.51 -12.22
N GLN A 160 -7.34 13.00 -11.71
CA GLN A 160 -7.07 14.44 -11.57
C GLN A 160 -6.93 15.13 -12.93
N GLU A 161 -6.29 14.48 -13.90
CA GLU A 161 -5.98 15.06 -15.21
C GLU A 161 -7.02 14.72 -16.29
N ALA A 162 -7.85 13.69 -16.08
CA ALA A 162 -8.76 13.19 -17.09
C ALA A 162 -9.84 14.21 -17.49
N ASP A 163 -10.03 14.33 -18.81
CA ASP A 163 -11.16 15.00 -19.46
C ASP A 163 -11.94 13.99 -20.33
N ALA A 164 -11.93 12.72 -19.90
CA ALA A 164 -12.56 11.62 -20.63
C ALA A 164 -14.08 11.62 -20.42
N ASP A 165 -14.83 11.39 -21.49
CA ASP A 165 -16.28 11.19 -21.42
C ASP A 165 -16.59 9.74 -20.99
N LEU A 166 -17.18 9.61 -19.79
CA LEU A 166 -17.60 8.34 -19.20
C LEU A 166 -19.13 8.18 -19.20
N SER A 167 -19.88 8.90 -20.05
CA SER A 167 -21.37 8.88 -20.11
C SER A 167 -22.01 7.48 -20.22
N GLY A 168 -21.29 6.48 -20.71
CA GLY A 168 -21.76 5.09 -20.81
C GLY A 168 -21.34 4.18 -19.64
N LEU A 169 -20.49 4.66 -18.74
CA LEU A 169 -19.96 3.91 -17.61
C LEU A 169 -20.99 3.88 -16.48
N ARG A 170 -21.25 2.68 -15.96
CA ARG A 170 -22.01 2.49 -14.72
C ARG A 170 -21.07 2.10 -13.61
N PHE A 171 -21.20 2.73 -12.45
CA PHE A 171 -20.28 2.49 -11.34
C PHE A 171 -20.94 2.45 -9.96
N ALA A 172 -20.21 1.89 -9.00
CA ALA A 172 -20.48 2.02 -7.57
C ALA A 172 -19.15 2.06 -6.78
N VAL A 173 -19.13 2.70 -5.62
CA VAL A 173 -17.93 2.85 -4.80
C VAL A 173 -18.21 2.44 -3.36
N PHE A 174 -17.30 1.65 -2.78
CA PHE A 174 -17.23 1.40 -1.35
C PHE A 174 -15.90 1.92 -0.82
N GLY A 175 -15.94 2.99 -0.03
CA GLY A 175 -14.79 3.56 0.64
C GLY A 175 -14.46 2.79 1.93
N LEU A 176 -13.16 2.55 2.15
CA LEU A 176 -12.64 2.06 3.42
C LEU A 176 -11.85 3.20 4.09
N GLY A 177 -12.38 3.69 5.22
CA GLY A 177 -11.77 4.78 5.97
C GLY A 177 -11.82 4.51 7.47
N ASN A 178 -11.41 5.51 8.24
CA ASN A 178 -11.46 5.46 9.71
C ASN A 178 -11.75 6.88 10.22
N LYS A 179 -12.79 7.05 11.04
CA LYS A 179 -13.24 8.38 11.52
C LYS A 179 -12.28 9.07 12.48
N THR A 180 -11.29 8.35 13.03
CA THR A 180 -10.24 8.95 13.86
C THR A 180 -9.24 9.78 13.05
N TYR A 181 -9.21 9.59 11.72
CA TYR A 181 -8.39 10.38 10.81
C TYR A 181 -9.17 11.59 10.30
N GLU A 182 -8.46 12.70 10.07
CA GLU A 182 -9.04 13.95 9.58
C GLU A 182 -9.73 13.77 8.22
N HIS A 183 -9.11 13.01 7.33
CA HIS A 183 -9.57 12.79 5.96
C HIS A 183 -10.38 11.49 5.80
N PHE A 184 -11.45 11.34 6.60
CA PHE A 184 -12.31 10.15 6.57
C PHE A 184 -12.83 9.82 5.16
N ASN A 185 -12.46 8.65 4.63
CA ASN A 185 -12.88 8.13 3.32
C ASN A 185 -12.56 9.06 2.13
N ALA A 186 -11.51 9.89 2.22
CA ALA A 186 -11.20 10.87 1.18
C ALA A 186 -11.07 10.25 -0.22
N MET A 187 -10.38 9.10 -0.34
CA MET A 187 -10.20 8.46 -1.65
C MET A 187 -11.51 7.90 -2.22
N GLY A 188 -12.32 7.21 -1.40
CA GLY A 188 -13.63 6.71 -1.83
C GLY A 188 -14.58 7.83 -2.26
N LYS A 189 -14.64 8.92 -1.48
CA LYS A 189 -15.42 10.12 -1.81
C LYS A 189 -14.93 10.80 -3.08
N TYR A 190 -13.62 10.87 -3.27
CA TYR A 190 -13.02 11.47 -4.45
C TYR A 190 -13.35 10.69 -5.72
N VAL A 191 -13.16 9.36 -5.72
CA VAL A 191 -13.47 8.50 -6.87
C VAL A 191 -14.96 8.58 -7.22
N ASP A 192 -15.84 8.47 -6.23
CA ASP A 192 -17.28 8.53 -6.46
C ASP A 192 -17.73 9.84 -7.10
N LYS A 193 -17.26 10.97 -6.56
CA LYS A 193 -17.57 12.29 -7.09
C LYS A 193 -16.96 12.50 -8.48
N ARG A 194 -15.70 12.10 -8.67
CA ARG A 194 -14.96 12.38 -9.90
C ARG A 194 -15.48 11.57 -11.09
N LEU A 195 -15.89 10.32 -10.87
CA LEU A 195 -16.51 9.51 -11.92
C LEU A 195 -17.85 10.11 -12.39
N GLU A 196 -18.66 10.63 -11.47
CA GLU A 196 -19.90 11.33 -11.81
C GLU A 196 -19.64 12.64 -12.56
N GLU A 197 -18.62 13.42 -12.16
CA GLU A 197 -18.19 14.63 -12.90
C GLU A 197 -17.74 14.34 -14.33
N LEU A 198 -17.15 13.16 -14.57
CA LEU A 198 -16.76 12.67 -15.91
C LEU A 198 -17.93 12.06 -16.71
N GLY A 199 -19.16 12.11 -16.18
CA GLY A 199 -20.39 11.67 -16.85
C GLY A 199 -20.86 10.25 -16.51
N ALA A 200 -20.11 9.50 -15.69
CA ALA A 200 -20.52 8.14 -15.34
C ALA A 200 -21.79 8.12 -14.47
N GLN A 201 -22.59 7.07 -14.61
CA GLN A 201 -23.82 6.87 -13.84
C GLN A 201 -23.56 6.04 -12.58
N ARG A 202 -23.83 6.62 -11.42
CA ARG A 202 -23.84 5.90 -10.14
C ARG A 202 -25.05 4.97 -10.06
N ILE A 203 -24.83 3.66 -9.88
CA ILE A 203 -25.91 2.66 -9.69
C ILE A 203 -26.36 2.58 -8.24
N PHE A 204 -25.42 2.70 -7.30
CA PHE A 204 -25.70 2.54 -5.87
C PHE A 204 -24.93 3.56 -5.06
N GLU A 205 -25.47 3.94 -3.90
CA GLU A 205 -24.87 4.98 -3.06
C GLU A 205 -23.44 4.63 -2.60
N LEU A 206 -22.64 5.68 -2.40
CA LEU A 206 -21.28 5.56 -1.87
C LEU A 206 -21.31 4.92 -0.48
N GLY A 207 -20.65 3.78 -0.34
CA GLY A 207 -20.41 3.17 0.98
C GLY A 207 -19.28 3.88 1.73
N LEU A 208 -19.48 4.15 3.02
CA LEU A 208 -18.51 4.81 3.88
C LEU A 208 -18.13 3.89 5.06
N GLY A 209 -17.28 2.91 4.81
CA GLY A 209 -16.81 1.99 5.84
C GLY A 209 -15.90 2.67 6.86
N ASP A 210 -16.03 2.28 8.13
CA ASP A 210 -15.31 2.85 9.27
C ASP A 210 -14.57 1.79 10.10
N ASP A 211 -13.24 1.79 9.99
CA ASP A 211 -12.36 0.87 10.71
C ASP A 211 -12.20 1.20 12.21
N ASP A 212 -12.66 2.37 12.68
CA ASP A 212 -12.76 2.65 14.12
C ASP A 212 -13.89 1.86 14.78
N GLY A 213 -14.96 1.60 14.01
CA GLY A 213 -16.10 0.79 14.42
C GLY A 213 -15.96 -0.66 13.98
N ASN A 214 -16.74 -1.04 12.96
CA ASN A 214 -16.71 -2.39 12.40
C ASN A 214 -16.86 -2.35 10.88
N LEU A 215 -15.72 -2.18 10.21
CA LEU A 215 -15.64 -2.11 8.75
C LEU A 215 -16.24 -3.33 8.03
N GLU A 216 -16.17 -4.53 8.63
CA GLU A 216 -16.78 -5.73 8.07
C GLU A 216 -18.30 -5.64 8.05
N GLU A 217 -18.91 -5.07 9.11
CA GLU A 217 -20.36 -4.89 9.19
C GLU A 217 -20.85 -3.80 8.24
N ASP A 218 -20.12 -2.69 8.12
CA ASP A 218 -20.43 -1.63 7.16
C ASP A 218 -20.43 -2.20 5.73
N PHE A 219 -19.42 -3.01 5.40
CA PHE A 219 -19.32 -3.67 4.11
C PHE A 219 -20.48 -4.65 3.86
N ILE A 220 -20.81 -5.51 4.83
CA ILE A 220 -21.94 -6.45 4.69
C ILE A 220 -23.24 -5.69 4.45
N THR A 221 -23.50 -4.64 5.24
CA THR A 221 -24.73 -3.85 5.16
C THR A 221 -24.84 -3.15 3.80
N TRP A 222 -23.74 -2.56 3.31
CA TRP A 222 -23.69 -1.97 1.97
C TRP A 222 -23.91 -3.01 0.88
N ARG A 223 -23.22 -4.15 0.97
CA ARG A 223 -23.29 -5.25 -0.01
C ARG A 223 -24.68 -5.84 -0.15
N GLU A 224 -25.41 -6.01 0.95
CA GLU A 224 -26.76 -6.57 0.96
C GLU A 224 -27.80 -5.67 0.29
N GLN A 225 -27.55 -4.37 0.26
CA GLN A 225 -28.40 -3.40 -0.44
C GLN A 225 -27.93 -3.14 -1.87
N PHE A 226 -26.62 -3.23 -2.10
CA PHE A 226 -25.98 -3.09 -3.40
C PHE A 226 -26.51 -4.12 -4.42
N TRP A 227 -26.52 -5.41 -4.07
CA TRP A 227 -26.91 -6.46 -5.02
C TRP A 227 -28.38 -6.36 -5.48
N PRO A 228 -29.37 -6.13 -4.60
CA PRO A 228 -30.73 -5.83 -5.02
C PRO A 228 -30.84 -4.65 -5.97
N ALA A 229 -30.12 -3.55 -5.72
CA ALA A 229 -30.11 -2.38 -6.61
C ALA A 229 -29.54 -2.71 -8.00
N VAL A 230 -28.46 -3.50 -8.05
CA VAL A 230 -27.88 -4.00 -9.31
C VAL A 230 -28.87 -4.89 -10.07
N CYS A 231 -29.59 -5.75 -9.35
CA CYS A 231 -30.60 -6.64 -9.93
C CYS A 231 -31.78 -5.87 -10.53
N GLU A 232 -32.31 -4.90 -9.78
CA GLU A 232 -33.39 -4.01 -10.23
C GLU A 232 -32.97 -3.21 -11.47
N TYR A 233 -31.77 -2.65 -11.46
CA TYR A 233 -31.26 -1.85 -12.56
C TYR A 233 -31.05 -2.66 -13.85
N PHE A 234 -30.44 -3.85 -13.76
CA PHE A 234 -30.15 -4.69 -14.93
C PHE A 234 -31.28 -5.66 -15.31
N GLY A 235 -32.37 -5.68 -14.55
CA GLY A 235 -33.47 -6.63 -14.71
C GLY A 235 -32.99 -8.09 -14.65
N VAL A 236 -32.16 -8.42 -13.66
CA VAL A 236 -31.68 -9.78 -13.41
C VAL A 236 -32.20 -10.29 -12.07
N GLU A 237 -32.47 -11.58 -11.97
CA GLU A 237 -32.92 -12.22 -10.74
C GLU A 237 -31.80 -13.06 -10.13
N ALA A 238 -31.80 -13.20 -8.81
CA ALA A 238 -30.90 -14.11 -8.13
C ALA A 238 -31.19 -15.54 -8.58
N THR A 239 -30.15 -16.28 -9.00
CA THR A 239 -30.29 -17.66 -9.47
C THR A 239 -30.58 -18.64 -8.33
N GLY A 240 -30.49 -18.19 -7.06
CA GLY A 240 -30.87 -18.96 -5.87
C GLY A 240 -29.91 -20.10 -5.49
N GLU A 241 -28.85 -20.32 -6.28
CA GLU A 241 -27.87 -21.35 -6.00
C GLU A 241 -26.82 -20.84 -4.98
N GLU A 242 -27.10 -20.97 -3.68
CA GLU A 242 -26.07 -20.94 -2.64
C GLU A 242 -25.25 -22.25 -2.71
N SER A 243 -24.44 -22.41 -3.75
CA SER A 243 -23.44 -23.48 -3.80
C SER A 243 -22.10 -22.92 -3.31
N SER A 244 -21.45 -23.65 -2.38
CA SER A 244 -20.06 -23.40 -1.99
C SER A 244 -19.17 -23.79 -3.17
N ILE A 245 -18.96 -22.85 -4.08
CA ILE A 245 -18.09 -23.03 -5.24
C ILE A 245 -16.68 -22.67 -4.81
N ARG A 246 -15.80 -23.67 -4.78
CA ARG A 246 -14.37 -23.45 -4.60
C ARG A 246 -13.82 -22.60 -5.73
N GLN A 247 -12.88 -21.72 -5.41
CA GLN A 247 -12.14 -20.93 -6.39
C GLN A 247 -10.90 -21.67 -6.88
N TYR A 248 -10.33 -22.54 -6.05
CA TYR A 248 -9.10 -23.25 -6.37
C TYR A 248 -9.28 -24.77 -6.31
N GLU A 249 -8.65 -25.47 -7.26
CA GLU A 249 -8.46 -26.91 -7.21
C GLU A 249 -7.19 -27.27 -6.44
N LEU A 250 -7.24 -28.36 -5.67
CA LEU A 250 -6.09 -28.92 -4.99
C LEU A 250 -5.33 -29.88 -5.93
N VAL A 251 -4.04 -29.63 -6.10
CA VAL A 251 -3.10 -30.54 -6.77
C VAL A 251 -2.01 -30.95 -5.78
N LEU A 252 -1.94 -32.25 -5.49
CA LEU A 252 -0.90 -32.83 -4.63
C LEU A 252 0.32 -33.23 -5.45
N HIS A 253 1.51 -32.95 -4.93
CA HIS A 253 2.78 -33.28 -5.58
C HIS A 253 3.54 -34.32 -4.76
N THR A 254 3.62 -35.57 -5.24
CA THR A 254 4.31 -36.66 -4.54
C THR A 254 5.80 -36.73 -4.85
N ASP A 255 6.21 -36.43 -6.08
CA ASP A 255 7.59 -36.57 -6.57
C ASP A 255 8.11 -35.25 -7.16
N VAL A 256 8.03 -34.17 -6.37
CA VAL A 256 8.46 -32.85 -6.81
C VAL A 256 9.91 -32.58 -6.46
N ASN A 257 10.65 -31.97 -7.39
CA ASN A 257 11.97 -31.45 -7.11
C ASN A 257 11.87 -30.28 -6.14
N MET A 258 12.43 -30.41 -4.93
CA MET A 258 12.40 -29.38 -3.88
C MET A 258 12.97 -28.03 -4.29
N ASN A 259 13.82 -27.97 -5.34
CA ASN A 259 14.30 -26.70 -5.90
C ASN A 259 13.20 -25.90 -6.62
N LYS A 260 12.08 -26.55 -6.95
CA LYS A 260 10.89 -25.94 -7.57
C LYS A 260 9.78 -25.60 -6.56
N VAL A 261 10.03 -25.82 -5.26
CA VAL A 261 9.06 -25.58 -4.18
C VAL A 261 9.39 -24.26 -3.49
N TYR A 262 8.35 -23.45 -3.27
CA TYR A 262 8.44 -22.24 -2.48
C TYR A 262 8.58 -22.56 -1.00
N THR A 263 9.46 -21.81 -0.32
CA THR A 263 9.88 -22.04 1.07
C THR A 263 9.62 -20.84 1.99
N GLY A 264 8.85 -19.86 1.52
CA GLY A 264 8.49 -18.64 2.26
C GLY A 264 8.75 -17.34 1.47
N GLU A 265 9.35 -17.43 0.29
CA GLU A 265 9.56 -16.27 -0.59
C GLU A 265 8.25 -15.67 -1.08
N MET A 266 8.18 -14.34 -1.23
CA MET A 266 6.95 -13.64 -1.60
C MET A 266 6.69 -13.55 -3.11
N GLY A 267 7.75 -13.37 -3.90
CA GLY A 267 7.67 -13.16 -5.35
C GLY A 267 8.23 -14.33 -6.14
N ARG A 268 9.39 -14.13 -6.76
CA ARG A 268 10.03 -15.16 -7.58
C ARG A 268 10.54 -16.30 -6.70
N LEU A 269 10.38 -17.54 -7.19
CA LEU A 269 10.98 -18.74 -6.61
C LEU A 269 12.50 -18.54 -6.38
N LYS A 270 13.01 -18.97 -5.22
CA LYS A 270 14.41 -18.81 -4.78
C LYS A 270 14.90 -17.36 -4.71
N SER A 271 14.01 -16.37 -4.62
CA SER A 271 14.40 -14.96 -4.49
C SER A 271 15.10 -14.65 -3.17
N TYR A 272 14.78 -15.37 -2.09
CA TYR A 272 15.41 -15.23 -0.78
C TYR A 272 16.85 -15.75 -0.77
N GLU A 273 17.13 -16.81 -1.55
CA GLU A 273 18.50 -17.31 -1.74
C GLU A 273 19.26 -16.45 -2.77
N ASN A 274 18.61 -16.10 -3.88
CA ASN A 274 19.19 -15.35 -5.00
C ASN A 274 18.74 -13.89 -4.98
N GLN A 275 19.17 -13.15 -3.96
CA GLN A 275 18.83 -11.75 -3.73
C GLN A 275 19.44 -10.86 -4.83
N LYS A 276 18.57 -10.15 -5.56
CA LYS A 276 18.96 -9.19 -6.58
C LYS A 276 18.12 -7.91 -6.44
N PRO A 277 18.73 -6.72 -6.43
CA PRO A 277 17.98 -5.46 -6.41
C PRO A 277 17.24 -5.22 -7.74
N PRO A 278 16.22 -4.35 -7.77
CA PRO A 278 15.69 -3.56 -6.65
C PRO A 278 14.93 -4.41 -5.62
N PHE A 279 14.89 -3.95 -4.38
CA PHE A 279 14.15 -4.58 -3.29
C PHE A 279 12.93 -3.75 -2.92
N ASP A 280 11.77 -4.40 -2.89
CA ASP A 280 10.44 -3.80 -2.71
C ASP A 280 9.48 -4.81 -2.06
N ALA A 281 8.17 -4.54 -2.07
CA ALA A 281 7.17 -5.44 -1.50
C ALA A 281 7.13 -6.83 -2.18
N LYS A 282 7.36 -6.91 -3.49
CA LYS A 282 7.34 -8.18 -4.25
C LYS A 282 8.68 -8.92 -4.16
N ASN A 283 9.76 -8.22 -3.87
CA ASN A 283 11.11 -8.77 -3.70
C ASN A 283 11.80 -8.15 -2.47
N PRO A 284 11.47 -8.59 -1.24
CA PRO A 284 12.06 -8.01 -0.03
C PRO A 284 13.53 -8.41 0.13
N PHE A 285 14.30 -7.52 0.76
CA PHE A 285 15.69 -7.78 1.12
C PHE A 285 15.79 -8.56 2.43
N LEU A 286 16.62 -9.60 2.47
CA LEU A 286 16.91 -10.33 3.70
C LEU A 286 17.98 -9.60 4.53
N ALA A 287 17.55 -8.68 5.39
CA ALA A 287 18.44 -7.94 6.28
C ALA A 287 18.87 -8.80 7.47
N ARG A 288 20.16 -8.76 7.82
CA ARG A 288 20.69 -9.45 8.99
C ARG A 288 20.42 -8.62 10.26
N VAL A 289 19.98 -9.27 11.33
CA VAL A 289 19.82 -8.61 12.64
C VAL A 289 21.18 -8.46 13.30
N THR A 290 21.64 -7.22 13.46
CA THR A 290 22.93 -6.90 14.11
C THR A 290 22.76 -6.65 15.60
N GLU A 291 21.62 -6.10 16.01
CA GLU A 291 21.31 -5.85 17.41
C GLU A 291 19.83 -6.16 17.67
N ASN A 292 19.56 -6.79 18.80
CA ASN A 292 18.21 -6.90 19.36
C ASN A 292 18.32 -6.81 20.88
N ARG A 293 18.00 -5.64 21.45
CA ARG A 293 18.11 -5.41 22.90
C ARG A 293 16.83 -4.86 23.48
N LYS A 294 16.60 -5.16 24.76
CA LYS A 294 15.47 -4.59 25.51
C LYS A 294 15.70 -3.09 25.75
N LEU A 295 14.66 -2.29 25.56
CA LEU A 295 14.66 -0.84 25.79
C LEU A 295 14.15 -0.45 27.18
N ASN A 296 13.16 -1.17 27.71
CA ASN A 296 12.56 -0.82 28.99
C ASN A 296 13.25 -1.51 30.17
N GLU A 297 13.62 -0.72 31.18
CA GLU A 297 14.25 -1.19 32.42
C GLU A 297 13.23 -1.83 33.38
N GLY A 298 11.95 -1.45 33.29
CA GLY A 298 10.85 -1.97 34.10
C GLY A 298 9.50 -2.00 33.37
N GLY A 299 8.45 -2.43 34.07
CA GLY A 299 7.09 -2.58 33.54
C GLY A 299 6.80 -3.94 32.92
N GLU A 300 5.50 -4.21 32.68
CA GLU A 300 5.00 -5.50 32.18
C GLU A 300 5.22 -5.72 30.69
N ARG A 301 5.37 -4.65 29.91
CA ARG A 301 5.54 -4.70 28.44
C ARG A 301 7.01 -4.94 28.07
N HIS A 302 7.26 -5.56 26.92
CA HIS A 302 8.61 -5.73 26.37
C HIS A 302 8.83 -4.80 25.19
N LEU A 303 9.71 -3.81 25.34
CA LEU A 303 10.10 -2.87 24.30
C LEU A 303 11.50 -3.26 23.82
N MET A 304 11.76 -3.23 22.51
CA MET A 304 13.00 -3.77 21.94
C MET A 304 13.59 -2.91 20.83
N HIS A 305 14.87 -2.62 20.88
CA HIS A 305 15.60 -1.95 19.81
C HIS A 305 16.16 -2.99 18.85
N LEU A 306 15.94 -2.84 17.55
CA LEU A 306 16.40 -3.76 16.53
C LEU A 306 17.16 -3.03 15.43
N GLU A 307 18.36 -3.51 15.14
CA GLU A 307 19.16 -3.03 14.02
C GLU A 307 19.20 -4.06 12.89
N LEU A 308 18.90 -3.60 11.68
CA LEU A 308 18.87 -4.40 10.47
C LEU A 308 19.98 -3.93 9.52
N ASP A 309 20.92 -4.82 9.22
CA ASP A 309 22.01 -4.58 8.29
C ASP A 309 21.50 -4.68 6.85
N ILE A 310 21.45 -3.52 6.19
CA ILE A 310 21.07 -3.37 4.79
C ILE A 310 22.28 -3.15 3.87
N SER A 311 23.49 -3.42 4.34
CA SER A 311 24.70 -3.36 3.52
C SER A 311 24.53 -4.19 2.26
N SER A 312 25.10 -3.75 1.13
CA SER A 312 24.99 -4.38 -0.20
C SER A 312 23.60 -4.40 -0.86
N SER A 313 22.52 -4.02 -0.16
CA SER A 313 21.15 -4.00 -0.72
C SER A 313 20.90 -2.89 -1.74
N LYS A 314 21.69 -1.80 -1.68
CA LYS A 314 21.44 -0.52 -2.39
C LYS A 314 20.13 0.19 -2.00
N ILE A 315 19.45 -0.27 -0.94
CA ILE A 315 18.27 0.39 -0.39
C ILE A 315 18.67 1.79 0.12
N ARG A 316 17.80 2.77 -0.14
CA ARG A 316 17.92 4.13 0.37
C ARG A 316 16.68 4.44 1.19
N TYR A 317 16.86 5.16 2.28
CA TYR A 317 15.79 5.66 3.12
C TYR A 317 16.16 7.03 3.69
N GLU A 318 15.17 7.74 4.17
CA GLU A 318 15.32 8.98 4.92
C GLU A 318 14.67 8.85 6.29
N SER A 319 15.06 9.73 7.22
CA SER A 319 14.40 9.80 8.53
C SER A 319 12.90 10.06 8.32
N GLY A 320 12.05 9.32 9.03
CA GLY A 320 10.59 9.40 8.90
C GLY A 320 9.96 8.47 7.85
N ASP A 321 10.78 7.73 7.07
CA ASP A 321 10.29 6.60 6.28
C ASP A 321 9.86 5.41 7.15
N HIS A 322 9.21 4.44 6.51
CA HIS A 322 8.76 3.21 7.16
C HIS A 322 9.57 2.02 6.65
N VAL A 323 9.88 1.10 7.56
CA VAL A 323 10.35 -0.25 7.22
C VAL A 323 9.19 -1.21 7.32
N ALA A 324 8.94 -1.96 6.26
CA ALA A 324 7.98 -3.04 6.23
C ALA A 324 8.72 -4.38 6.40
N VAL A 325 8.21 -5.23 7.28
CA VAL A 325 8.80 -6.54 7.60
C VAL A 325 7.78 -7.64 7.32
N TYR A 326 8.19 -8.68 6.60
CA TYR A 326 7.40 -9.90 6.44
C TYR A 326 7.72 -10.88 7.57
N PRO A 327 6.78 -11.13 8.50
CA PRO A 327 7.03 -12.00 9.63
C PRO A 327 6.73 -13.46 9.31
N ALA A 328 6.96 -14.35 10.29
CA ALA A 328 6.48 -15.72 10.26
C ALA A 328 5.57 -15.97 11.47
N ASN A 329 4.51 -16.76 11.27
CA ASN A 329 3.67 -17.24 12.36
C ASN A 329 4.45 -18.16 13.31
N ASP A 330 3.97 -18.24 14.55
CA ASP A 330 4.53 -19.13 15.57
C ASP A 330 4.39 -20.60 15.12
N SER A 331 5.50 -21.34 15.09
CA SER A 331 5.50 -22.74 14.66
C SER A 331 4.63 -23.63 15.53
N SER A 332 4.49 -23.32 16.83
CA SER A 332 3.61 -24.05 17.73
C SER A 332 2.13 -23.88 17.37
N LEU A 333 1.75 -22.69 16.88
CA LEU A 333 0.38 -22.42 16.41
C LEU A 333 0.10 -23.18 15.12
N VAL A 334 1.04 -23.16 14.18
CA VAL A 334 0.97 -23.90 12.91
C VAL A 334 0.83 -25.40 13.16
N ASN A 335 1.65 -25.97 14.05
CA ASN A 335 1.61 -27.39 14.41
C ASN A 335 0.26 -27.78 15.02
N GLN A 336 -0.28 -26.98 15.94
CA GLN A 336 -1.58 -27.25 16.56
C GLN A 336 -2.73 -27.25 15.54
N ILE A 337 -2.67 -26.41 14.50
CA ILE A 337 -3.66 -26.44 13.39
C ILE A 337 -3.53 -27.75 12.61
N GLY A 338 -2.32 -28.21 12.29
CA GLY A 338 -2.10 -29.50 11.64
C GLY A 338 -2.61 -30.68 12.47
N GLU A 339 -2.33 -30.67 13.77
CA GLU A 339 -2.76 -31.70 14.71
C GLU A 339 -4.30 -31.77 14.84
N ILE A 340 -4.98 -30.63 15.03
CA ILE A 340 -6.44 -30.62 15.20
C ILE A 340 -7.19 -31.02 13.93
N LEU A 341 -6.61 -30.74 12.75
CA LEU A 341 -7.15 -31.14 11.45
C LEU A 341 -6.65 -32.51 10.98
N GLY A 342 -5.76 -33.17 11.73
CA GLY A 342 -5.21 -34.49 11.39
C GLY A 342 -4.49 -34.54 10.03
N THR A 343 -3.77 -33.46 9.67
CA THR A 343 -3.14 -33.32 8.35
C THR A 343 -1.61 -33.32 8.44
N ASP A 344 -0.95 -33.99 7.49
CA ASP A 344 0.49 -33.85 7.28
C ASP A 344 0.83 -32.49 6.65
N LEU A 345 1.37 -31.59 7.47
CA LEU A 345 1.71 -30.22 7.05
C LEU A 345 2.87 -30.15 6.07
N ASP A 346 3.69 -31.20 5.96
CA ASP A 346 4.85 -31.21 5.06
C ASP A 346 4.48 -31.68 3.63
N THR A 347 3.22 -32.06 3.42
CA THR A 347 2.64 -32.34 2.10
C THR A 347 2.81 -31.13 1.17
N VAL A 348 3.47 -31.34 0.02
CA VAL A 348 3.63 -30.32 -1.02
C VAL A 348 2.41 -30.32 -1.94
N MET A 349 1.84 -29.14 -2.15
CA MET A 349 0.60 -28.96 -2.90
C MET A 349 0.62 -27.67 -3.73
N SER A 350 -0.37 -27.53 -4.60
CA SER A 350 -0.72 -26.28 -5.26
C SER A 350 -2.23 -26.10 -5.23
N LEU A 351 -2.64 -24.85 -5.08
CA LEU A 351 -4.03 -24.42 -5.23
C LEU A 351 -4.12 -23.65 -6.55
N ASN A 352 -4.62 -24.29 -7.61
CA ASN A 352 -4.71 -23.67 -8.93
C ASN A 352 -6.09 -23.05 -9.10
N ASN A 353 -6.15 -21.82 -9.59
CA ASN A 353 -7.42 -21.14 -9.82
C ASN A 353 -8.20 -21.88 -10.91
N LEU A 354 -9.45 -22.23 -10.62
CA LEU A 354 -10.35 -22.87 -11.59
C LEU A 354 -10.68 -21.95 -12.77
N ASP A 355 -10.53 -20.64 -12.59
CA ASP A 355 -10.53 -19.68 -13.69
C ASP A 355 -9.15 -19.62 -14.35
N GLU A 356 -8.98 -20.39 -15.43
CA GLU A 356 -7.74 -20.44 -16.23
C GLU A 356 -7.32 -19.07 -16.78
N GLU A 357 -8.24 -18.12 -16.92
CA GLU A 357 -7.97 -16.77 -17.47
C GLU A 357 -7.66 -15.74 -16.36
N SER A 358 -7.78 -16.12 -15.08
CA SER A 358 -7.38 -15.28 -13.95
C SER A 358 -5.87 -15.02 -13.96
N ASN A 359 -5.45 -13.78 -13.66
CA ASN A 359 -4.03 -13.49 -13.44
C ASN A 359 -3.56 -14.06 -12.08
N LYS A 360 -4.47 -14.17 -11.11
CA LYS A 360 -4.23 -14.73 -9.79
C LYS A 360 -4.35 -16.25 -9.84
N LYS A 361 -3.31 -16.89 -10.39
CA LYS A 361 -3.25 -18.36 -10.58
C LYS A 361 -3.31 -19.15 -9.28
N HIS A 362 -2.84 -18.57 -8.18
CA HIS A 362 -2.77 -19.19 -6.86
C HIS A 362 -3.14 -18.18 -5.78
N PRO A 363 -3.65 -18.61 -4.61
CA PRO A 363 -3.93 -17.71 -3.49
C PRO A 363 -2.63 -17.15 -2.88
N PHE A 364 -1.55 -17.92 -2.93
CA PHE A 364 -0.20 -17.60 -2.46
C PHE A 364 0.84 -18.38 -3.30
N PRO A 365 2.15 -18.10 -3.17
CA PRO A 365 3.17 -18.77 -3.98
C PRO A 365 3.10 -20.31 -3.89
N CYS A 366 2.94 -20.96 -5.04
CA CYS A 366 2.80 -22.42 -5.21
C CYS A 366 3.77 -22.93 -6.29
N PRO A 367 4.22 -24.20 -6.25
CA PRO A 367 3.91 -25.22 -5.23
C PRO A 367 4.62 -24.93 -3.90
N THR A 368 3.97 -25.30 -2.79
CA THR A 368 4.48 -25.11 -1.42
C THR A 368 3.87 -26.14 -0.47
N SER A 369 4.44 -26.33 0.72
CA SER A 369 3.83 -27.18 1.75
C SER A 369 2.79 -26.41 2.57
N TYR A 370 1.83 -27.11 3.18
CA TYR A 370 0.86 -26.48 4.10
C TYR A 370 1.57 -25.79 5.26
N ARG A 371 2.65 -26.39 5.79
CA ARG A 371 3.51 -25.78 6.81
C ARG A 371 4.02 -24.43 6.36
N THR A 372 4.58 -24.35 5.16
CA THR A 372 5.12 -23.11 4.61
C THR A 372 4.02 -22.07 4.41
N ALA A 373 2.87 -22.47 3.85
CA ALA A 373 1.73 -21.59 3.63
C ALA A 373 1.20 -20.98 4.94
N LEU A 374 0.95 -21.81 5.96
CA LEU A 374 0.49 -21.37 7.28
C LEU A 374 1.55 -20.55 8.03
N THR A 375 2.84 -20.76 7.74
CA THR A 375 3.93 -20.05 8.42
C THR A 375 4.15 -18.66 7.84
N TYR A 376 4.17 -18.51 6.51
CA TYR A 376 4.65 -17.29 5.85
C TYR A 376 3.61 -16.58 5.00
N TYR A 377 2.55 -17.26 4.56
CA TYR A 377 1.63 -16.71 3.55
C TYR A 377 0.25 -16.40 4.08
N LEU A 378 -0.21 -17.06 5.14
CA LEU A 378 -1.58 -16.96 5.65
C LEU A 378 -1.63 -16.33 7.05
N ASP A 379 -2.63 -15.50 7.27
CA ASP A 379 -2.93 -14.96 8.59
C ASP A 379 -3.83 -15.94 9.35
N ILE A 380 -3.25 -16.52 10.40
CA ILE A 380 -3.91 -17.48 11.30
C ILE A 380 -4.14 -16.88 12.69
N THR A 381 -3.96 -15.57 12.86
CA THR A 381 -3.96 -14.90 14.17
C THR A 381 -5.02 -13.83 14.34
N ASN A 382 -5.43 -13.15 13.27
CA ASN A 382 -6.56 -12.24 13.34
C ASN A 382 -7.90 -13.01 13.40
N PRO A 383 -8.96 -12.39 13.96
CA PRO A 383 -10.28 -12.98 13.96
C PRO A 383 -10.77 -13.28 12.52
N PRO A 384 -11.18 -14.52 12.20
CA PRO A 384 -11.69 -14.86 10.88
C PRO A 384 -12.94 -14.06 10.52
N ARG A 385 -13.04 -13.65 9.26
CA ARG A 385 -14.18 -12.88 8.75
C ARG A 385 -15.43 -13.75 8.57
N THR A 386 -16.58 -13.09 8.45
CA THR A 386 -17.90 -13.74 8.37
C THR A 386 -18.02 -14.74 7.22
N ASN A 387 -17.46 -14.43 6.05
CA ASN A 387 -17.43 -15.35 4.89
C ASN A 387 -16.63 -16.61 5.17
N VAL A 388 -15.51 -16.52 5.91
CA VAL A 388 -14.74 -17.69 6.31
C VAL A 388 -15.59 -18.58 7.22
N LEU A 389 -16.28 -18.00 8.21
CA LEU A 389 -17.17 -18.75 9.11
C LEU A 389 -18.33 -19.41 8.35
N TYR A 390 -18.92 -18.70 7.38
CA TYR A 390 -19.98 -19.21 6.53
C TYR A 390 -19.54 -20.46 5.75
N GLU A 391 -18.42 -20.37 5.04
CA GLU A 391 -17.89 -21.47 4.22
C GLU A 391 -17.41 -22.65 5.08
N LEU A 392 -16.89 -22.38 6.28
CA LEU A 392 -16.48 -23.41 7.22
C LEU A 392 -17.66 -24.15 7.87
N ALA A 393 -18.85 -23.54 7.93
CA ALA A 393 -20.01 -24.12 8.61
C ALA A 393 -20.41 -25.49 8.05
N GLN A 394 -20.20 -25.74 6.75
CA GLN A 394 -20.50 -27.03 6.13
C GLN A 394 -19.63 -28.20 6.64
N TYR A 395 -18.51 -27.90 7.29
CA TYR A 395 -17.58 -28.90 7.84
C TYR A 395 -17.76 -29.13 9.34
N ALA A 396 -18.77 -28.52 9.97
CA ALA A 396 -19.14 -28.81 11.34
C ALA A 396 -20.15 -29.97 11.36
N ALA A 397 -19.75 -31.11 11.93
CA ALA A 397 -20.61 -32.29 12.00
C ALA A 397 -21.77 -32.15 13.01
N ALA A 398 -21.59 -31.32 14.05
CA ALA A 398 -22.64 -31.05 15.03
C ALA A 398 -23.55 -29.92 14.53
N ALA A 399 -24.85 -30.20 14.37
CA ALA A 399 -25.84 -29.25 13.88
C ALA A 399 -25.84 -27.91 14.65
N GLY A 400 -25.62 -27.95 15.97
CA GLY A 400 -25.54 -26.73 16.80
C GLY A 400 -24.31 -25.87 16.51
N GLU A 401 -23.16 -26.46 16.21
CA GLU A 401 -21.95 -25.71 15.82
C GLU A 401 -22.09 -25.14 14.40
N GLN A 402 -22.64 -25.95 13.49
CA GLN A 402 -22.96 -25.52 12.12
C GLN A 402 -23.91 -24.33 12.10
N GLU A 403 -25.03 -24.41 12.82
CA GLU A 403 -26.01 -23.32 12.92
C GLU A 403 -25.39 -22.07 13.55
N ARG A 404 -24.56 -22.24 14.59
CA ARG A 404 -23.86 -21.13 15.24
C ARG A 404 -22.92 -20.40 14.28
N LEU A 405 -22.15 -21.13 13.46
CA LEU A 405 -21.28 -20.54 12.43
C LEU A 405 -22.10 -19.77 11.38
N ARG A 406 -23.18 -20.37 10.87
CA ARG A 406 -24.09 -19.71 9.92
C ARG A 406 -24.73 -18.46 10.51
N ARG A 407 -25.14 -18.51 11.77
CA ARG A 407 -25.73 -17.37 12.48
C ARG A 407 -24.73 -16.22 12.66
N MET A 408 -23.47 -16.51 12.96
CA MET A 408 -22.44 -15.46 13.02
C MET A 408 -22.14 -14.83 11.66
N ALA A 409 -22.41 -15.55 10.57
CA ALA A 409 -22.27 -15.04 9.22
C ALA A 409 -23.53 -14.33 8.68
N SER A 410 -24.64 -14.34 9.42
CA SER A 410 -25.86 -13.64 9.00
C SER A 410 -25.78 -12.14 9.32
N SER A 411 -26.57 -11.36 8.60
CA SER A 411 -26.75 -9.93 8.85
C SER A 411 -27.80 -9.59 9.89
N THR A 412 -28.39 -10.60 10.55
CA THR A 412 -29.39 -10.33 11.60
C THR A 412 -28.73 -9.66 12.80
N PRO A 413 -29.43 -8.78 13.54
CA PRO A 413 -28.86 -8.11 14.70
C PRO A 413 -28.26 -9.07 15.73
N GLU A 414 -28.90 -10.22 15.96
CA GLU A 414 -28.41 -11.24 16.88
C GLU A 414 -27.17 -11.97 16.34
N GLY A 415 -27.11 -12.22 15.03
CA GLY A 415 -25.95 -12.83 14.37
C GLY A 415 -24.72 -11.94 14.45
N LYS A 416 -24.89 -10.66 14.11
CA LYS A 416 -23.86 -9.61 14.23
C LYS A 416 -23.35 -9.46 15.66
N ALA A 417 -24.26 -9.34 16.64
CA ALA A 417 -23.88 -9.24 18.05
C ALA A 417 -23.12 -10.49 18.55
N LEU A 418 -23.51 -11.68 18.07
CA LEU A 418 -22.81 -12.92 18.39
C LEU A 418 -21.41 -12.96 17.78
N TYR A 419 -21.25 -12.56 16.50
CA TYR A 419 -19.95 -12.48 15.85
C TYR A 419 -19.02 -11.48 16.56
N LEU A 420 -19.52 -10.26 16.85
CA LEU A 420 -18.78 -9.22 17.56
C LEU A 420 -18.29 -9.72 18.92
N SER A 421 -19.18 -10.25 19.74
CA SER A 421 -18.83 -10.70 21.09
C SER A 421 -17.97 -11.97 21.11
N TRP A 422 -18.32 -12.98 20.31
CA TRP A 422 -17.66 -14.29 20.36
C TRP A 422 -16.39 -14.36 19.52
N VAL A 423 -16.27 -13.62 18.42
CA VAL A 423 -15.10 -13.67 17.53
C VAL A 423 -14.22 -12.44 17.73
N VAL A 424 -14.76 -11.24 17.49
CA VAL A 424 -13.98 -10.00 17.41
C VAL A 424 -13.48 -9.55 18.77
N GLU A 425 -14.37 -9.28 19.73
CA GLU A 425 -14.01 -8.81 21.07
C GLU A 425 -13.25 -9.85 21.89
N ALA A 426 -13.60 -11.12 21.71
CA ALA A 426 -12.91 -12.23 22.33
C ALA A 426 -11.56 -12.55 21.66
N ARG A 427 -11.24 -11.91 20.53
CA ARG A 427 -10.00 -12.06 19.75
C ARG A 427 -9.70 -13.53 19.41
N ARG A 428 -10.74 -14.29 19.03
CA ARG A 428 -10.60 -15.68 18.62
C ARG A 428 -10.00 -15.77 17.23
N ASN A 429 -8.80 -16.32 17.13
CA ASN A 429 -8.19 -16.69 15.86
C ASN A 429 -8.74 -18.04 15.36
N ILE A 430 -8.32 -18.48 14.16
CA ILE A 430 -8.82 -19.71 13.55
C ILE A 430 -8.59 -20.95 14.42
N LEU A 431 -7.43 -21.08 15.07
CA LEU A 431 -7.15 -22.21 15.96
C LEU A 431 -8.10 -22.21 17.16
N ALA A 432 -8.33 -21.05 17.77
CA ALA A 432 -9.26 -20.93 18.90
C ALA A 432 -10.69 -21.35 18.52
N ILE A 433 -11.13 -21.03 17.30
CA ILE A 433 -12.44 -21.48 16.79
C ILE A 433 -12.46 -23.00 16.60
N LEU A 434 -11.43 -23.59 15.98
CA LEU A 434 -11.32 -25.05 15.80
C LEU A 434 -11.29 -25.82 17.14
N GLN A 435 -10.68 -25.21 18.18
CA GLN A 435 -10.66 -25.75 19.54
C GLN A 435 -12.01 -25.64 20.25
N ASP A 436 -12.68 -24.49 20.15
CA ASP A 436 -13.98 -24.24 20.79
C ASP A 436 -15.15 -24.94 20.06
N MET A 437 -14.94 -25.36 18.80
CA MET A 437 -15.90 -26.09 17.96
C MET A 437 -15.29 -27.42 17.49
N PRO A 438 -15.21 -28.45 18.36
CA PRO A 438 -14.53 -29.70 18.05
C PRO A 438 -15.14 -30.51 16.90
N SER A 439 -16.41 -30.26 16.51
CA SER A 439 -17.00 -30.93 15.34
C SER A 439 -16.58 -30.30 14.01
N LEU A 440 -16.00 -29.09 14.04
CA LEU A 440 -15.50 -28.39 12.87
C LEU A 440 -14.17 -29.00 12.42
N ARG A 441 -14.21 -29.76 11.30
CA ARG A 441 -13.05 -30.43 10.72
C ARG A 441 -12.95 -30.17 9.21
N PRO A 442 -12.67 -28.91 8.80
CA PRO A 442 -12.51 -28.57 7.40
C PRO A 442 -11.24 -29.21 6.81
N PRO A 443 -11.24 -29.52 5.51
CA PRO A 443 -10.01 -29.92 4.83
C PRO A 443 -9.04 -28.71 4.78
N ILE A 444 -7.76 -28.97 5.03
CA ILE A 444 -6.76 -27.91 5.24
C ILE A 444 -6.57 -27.01 4.02
N ASP A 445 -6.80 -27.55 2.82
CA ASP A 445 -6.56 -26.86 1.56
C ASP A 445 -7.65 -25.83 1.30
N HIS A 446 -8.91 -26.15 1.64
CA HIS A 446 -9.98 -25.18 1.62
C HIS A 446 -9.78 -24.13 2.71
N LEU A 447 -9.28 -24.50 3.90
CA LEU A 447 -8.91 -23.51 4.90
C LEU A 447 -7.81 -22.56 4.39
N CYS A 448 -6.79 -23.07 3.70
CA CYS A 448 -5.73 -22.27 3.10
C CYS A 448 -6.23 -21.33 2.00
N GLU A 449 -7.27 -21.72 1.27
CA GLU A 449 -7.96 -20.90 0.28
C GLU A 449 -8.76 -19.76 0.93
N LEU A 450 -9.38 -20.00 2.08
CA LEU A 450 -10.28 -19.05 2.76
C LEU A 450 -9.53 -18.03 3.63
N LEU A 451 -8.41 -18.42 4.22
CA LEU A 451 -7.66 -17.54 5.12
C LEU A 451 -7.02 -16.37 4.37
N PRO A 452 -7.05 -15.15 4.93
CA PRO A 452 -6.43 -13.99 4.30
C PRO A 452 -4.90 -14.12 4.29
N ARG A 453 -4.26 -13.34 3.40
CA ARG A 453 -2.80 -13.31 3.30
C ARG A 453 -2.17 -12.65 4.52
N LEU A 454 -1.07 -13.23 5.00
CA LEU A 454 -0.22 -12.63 6.04
C LEU A 454 0.39 -11.33 5.50
N GLN A 455 0.08 -10.22 6.17
CA GLN A 455 0.52 -8.89 5.76
C GLN A 455 1.91 -8.55 6.33
N ALA A 456 2.66 -7.74 5.60
CA ALA A 456 3.85 -7.09 6.14
C ALA A 456 3.46 -6.13 7.27
N ARG A 457 4.32 -6.00 8.27
CA ARG A 457 4.14 -5.02 9.35
C ARG A 457 5.07 -3.84 9.17
N TYR A 458 4.48 -2.64 9.16
CA TYR A 458 5.22 -1.38 9.06
C TYR A 458 5.66 -0.90 10.44
N TYR A 459 6.89 -0.40 10.51
CA TYR A 459 7.46 0.29 11.65
C TYR A 459 8.06 1.61 11.18
N SER A 460 7.85 2.69 11.92
CA SER A 460 8.55 3.95 11.65
C SER A 460 10.04 3.76 11.90
N ILE A 461 10.86 4.16 10.92
CA ILE A 461 12.31 4.03 11.03
C ILE A 461 12.79 4.98 12.14
N ALA A 462 13.25 4.40 13.26
CA ALA A 462 13.76 5.17 14.40
C ALA A 462 15.23 5.62 14.24
N SER A 463 15.71 5.53 13.01
CA SER A 463 17.06 5.84 12.57
C SER A 463 17.04 7.08 11.70
N SER A 464 18.13 7.84 11.72
CA SER A 464 18.51 8.58 10.53
C SER A 464 19.11 7.59 9.50
N SER A 465 19.12 7.92 8.21
CA SER A 465 20.00 7.23 7.24
C SER A 465 21.49 7.36 7.60
N LYS A 466 21.77 8.14 8.66
CA LYS A 466 23.05 8.29 9.30
C LYS A 466 23.25 7.43 10.58
N VAL A 467 22.22 6.90 11.27
CA VAL A 467 22.31 6.11 12.55
C VAL A 467 21.00 5.32 12.85
N HIS A 468 21.03 4.08 13.39
CA HIS A 468 20.07 2.90 13.43
C HIS A 468 18.67 2.94 14.17
N PRO A 469 17.71 1.94 13.98
CA PRO A 469 16.27 1.92 14.41
C PRO A 469 15.81 1.13 15.69
N ASN A 470 14.52 1.27 16.12
CA ASN A 470 13.88 0.69 17.34
C ASN A 470 12.46 0.08 17.10
N SER A 471 11.94 -0.81 17.99
CA SER A 471 10.60 -1.47 17.94
C SER A 471 9.96 -1.84 19.34
N MET A 472 8.79 -2.49 19.39
CA MET A 472 8.11 -2.97 20.64
C MET A 472 7.40 -4.33 20.45
N THR A 473 7.31 -5.14 21.51
CA THR A 473 6.57 -6.41 21.56
C THR A 473 5.16 -6.29 22.14
N VAL A 474 4.19 -6.96 21.48
CA VAL A 474 2.79 -7.04 21.93
C VAL A 474 2.44 -8.50 22.27
N GLU A 475 2.13 -8.76 23.55
CA GLU A 475 1.56 -9.99 24.08
C GLU A 475 0.39 -9.59 25.00
N TYR A 476 -0.77 -10.25 24.88
CA TYR A 476 -1.95 -9.92 25.69
C TYR A 476 -2.85 -11.13 25.93
N GLU A 477 -3.50 -11.15 27.09
CA GLU A 477 -4.52 -12.15 27.41
C GLU A 477 -5.88 -11.71 26.85
N THR A 478 -6.59 -12.64 26.21
CA THR A 478 -7.92 -12.42 25.65
C THR A 478 -9.00 -12.58 26.72
N LYS A 479 -10.22 -12.09 26.43
CA LYS A 479 -11.41 -12.36 27.28
C LYS A 479 -11.69 -13.86 27.49
N THR A 480 -11.08 -14.73 26.69
CA THR A 480 -11.24 -16.20 26.77
C THR A 480 -10.18 -16.89 27.63
N GLY A 481 -9.26 -16.13 28.25
CA GLY A 481 -8.12 -16.67 29.01
C GLY A 481 -6.97 -17.19 28.14
N ARG A 482 -7.07 -17.05 26.81
CA ARG A 482 -5.99 -17.40 25.88
C ARG A 482 -4.97 -16.27 25.78
N LEU A 483 -3.69 -16.61 25.71
CA LEU A 483 -2.61 -15.67 25.44
C LEU A 483 -2.42 -15.49 23.93
N ASN A 484 -2.73 -14.31 23.41
CA ASN A 484 -2.45 -13.94 22.02
C ASN A 484 -1.12 -13.20 21.94
N LYS A 485 -0.32 -13.55 20.93
CA LYS A 485 0.97 -12.90 20.64
C LYS A 485 0.88 -12.18 19.30
N GLY A 486 1.38 -10.96 19.22
CA GLY A 486 1.49 -10.24 17.95
C GLY A 486 2.51 -10.93 17.03
N VAL A 487 2.11 -11.30 15.80
CA VAL A 487 2.92 -12.11 14.87
C VAL A 487 4.31 -11.51 14.66
N ALA A 488 4.38 -10.31 14.05
CA ALA A 488 5.65 -9.69 13.70
C ALA A 488 6.51 -9.40 14.91
N THR A 489 5.91 -8.91 16.00
CA THR A 489 6.68 -8.51 17.16
C THR A 489 7.21 -9.68 17.99
N ASN A 490 6.45 -10.78 18.08
CA ASN A 490 6.92 -12.00 18.74
C ASN A 490 8.00 -12.69 17.88
N TRP A 491 7.80 -12.70 16.56
CA TRP A 491 8.79 -13.22 15.62
C TRP A 491 10.11 -12.44 15.66
N LEU A 492 10.05 -11.10 15.66
CA LEU A 492 11.23 -10.23 15.78
C LEU A 492 11.92 -10.38 17.15
N LYS A 493 11.16 -10.53 18.24
CA LYS A 493 11.72 -10.78 19.58
C LYS A 493 12.58 -12.06 19.62
N GLY A 494 12.24 -13.07 18.82
CA GLY A 494 13.02 -14.30 18.69
C GLY A 494 14.27 -14.18 17.82
N LYS A 495 14.49 -13.05 17.13
CA LYS A 495 15.66 -12.84 16.26
C LYS A 495 16.83 -12.31 17.09
N VAL A 496 17.80 -13.16 17.38
CA VAL A 496 19.02 -12.78 18.10
C VAL A 496 20.17 -12.50 17.13
N PRO A 497 21.06 -11.54 17.42
CA PRO A 497 22.30 -11.34 16.65
C PRO A 497 23.14 -12.63 16.61
N GLU A 498 23.91 -12.81 15.54
CA GLU A 498 24.70 -14.03 15.29
C GLU A 498 25.59 -14.43 16.48
N GLU A 499 25.28 -15.56 17.10
CA GLU A 499 26.26 -16.39 17.81
C GLU A 499 26.62 -17.57 16.89
N LYS A 500 27.89 -17.62 16.43
CA LYS A 500 28.54 -18.70 15.66
C LYS A 500 27.58 -19.66 14.91
N GLY A 501 27.09 -19.23 13.73
CA GLY A 501 26.55 -20.14 12.71
C GLY A 501 25.05 -20.05 12.38
N SER A 502 24.28 -19.19 13.07
CA SER A 502 22.87 -18.94 12.72
C SER A 502 22.66 -17.49 12.26
N SER A 503 22.46 -17.28 10.95
CA SER A 503 22.15 -15.97 10.40
C SER A 503 20.68 -15.61 10.67
N SER A 504 20.42 -14.76 11.65
CA SER A 504 19.09 -14.19 11.89
C SER A 504 18.74 -13.18 10.79
N LEU A 505 18.03 -13.65 9.76
CA LEU A 505 17.58 -12.83 8.64
C LEU A 505 16.13 -12.38 8.81
N VAL A 506 15.83 -11.18 8.30
CA VAL A 506 14.54 -10.52 8.31
C VAL A 506 14.21 -10.02 6.90
N PRO A 507 13.19 -10.55 6.20
CA PRO A 507 12.73 -10.00 4.94
C PRO A 507 12.06 -8.65 5.16
N MET A 508 12.63 -7.61 4.56
CA MET A 508 12.20 -6.24 4.73
C MET A 508 12.29 -5.42 3.44
N TYR A 509 11.54 -4.33 3.38
CA TYR A 509 11.70 -3.29 2.37
C TYR A 509 11.38 -1.92 3.00
N VAL A 510 11.76 -0.85 2.31
CA VAL A 510 11.49 0.52 2.75
C VAL A 510 10.34 1.10 1.95
N ARG A 511 9.38 1.71 2.64
CA ARG A 511 8.31 2.50 2.05
C ARG A 511 8.55 3.97 2.38
N LYS A 512 8.56 4.81 1.34
CA LYS A 512 8.73 6.25 1.49
C LYS A 512 7.52 6.88 2.17
N SER A 513 7.78 7.93 2.93
CA SER A 513 6.79 8.71 3.67
C SER A 513 6.91 10.19 3.31
N GLN A 514 5.85 10.96 3.58
CA GLN A 514 5.90 12.43 3.53
C GLN A 514 6.40 13.04 4.85
N PHE A 515 6.57 12.22 5.90
CA PHE A 515 7.04 12.67 7.20
C PHE A 515 8.54 12.99 7.15
N ARG A 516 8.88 14.28 7.12
CA ARG A 516 10.25 14.78 6.88
C ARG A 516 10.62 15.94 7.78
N LEU A 517 11.92 16.09 8.02
CA LEU A 517 12.46 17.34 8.55
C LEU A 517 12.28 18.48 7.53
N PRO A 518 12.10 19.72 7.99
CA PRO A 518 12.13 20.88 7.11
C PRO A 518 13.46 20.96 6.34
N PHE A 519 13.40 21.32 5.06
CA PHE A 519 14.59 21.49 4.21
C PHE A 519 15.63 22.46 4.80
N LYS A 520 15.18 23.51 5.50
CA LYS A 520 16.06 24.48 6.14
C LYS A 520 16.42 24.01 7.57
N PRO A 521 17.70 23.74 7.87
CA PRO A 521 18.12 23.35 9.21
C PRO A 521 17.89 24.43 10.28
N SER A 522 17.72 25.70 9.90
CA SER A 522 17.40 26.75 10.86
C SER A 522 15.94 26.72 11.34
N THR A 523 15.04 26.04 10.61
CA THR A 523 13.63 25.97 10.98
C THR A 523 13.45 25.17 12.26
N PRO A 524 12.84 25.75 13.32
CA PRO A 524 12.52 25.02 14.54
C PRO A 524 11.56 23.86 14.28
N VAL A 525 11.70 22.78 15.04
CA VAL A 525 10.85 21.59 14.94
C VAL A 525 10.28 21.27 16.31
N ILE A 526 8.97 21.09 16.39
CA ILE A 526 8.27 20.63 17.59
C ILE A 526 7.85 19.18 17.33
N MET A 527 8.32 18.26 18.16
CA MET A 527 8.08 16.83 18.02
C MET A 527 7.24 16.34 19.21
N ILE A 528 6.08 15.75 18.95
CA ILE A 528 5.15 15.25 19.98
C ILE A 528 4.93 13.76 19.73
N GLY A 529 5.54 12.90 20.56
CA GLY A 529 5.54 11.45 20.37
C GLY A 529 5.51 10.67 21.67
N PRO A 530 4.34 10.45 22.29
CA PRO A 530 4.22 9.62 23.47
C PRO A 530 4.48 8.13 23.15
N GLY A 531 5.13 7.41 24.08
CA GLY A 531 5.40 5.98 23.93
C GLY A 531 6.25 5.66 22.69
N THR A 532 5.80 4.71 21.86
CA THR A 532 6.48 4.41 20.58
C THR A 532 6.42 5.51 19.54
N GLY A 533 5.56 6.52 19.71
CA GLY A 533 5.52 7.68 18.82
C GLY A 533 6.85 8.44 18.77
N VAL A 534 7.76 8.19 19.72
CA VAL A 534 9.12 8.74 19.71
C VAL A 534 10.00 8.18 18.59
N ALA A 535 9.66 7.01 18.03
CA ALA A 535 10.50 6.30 17.07
C ALA A 535 11.07 7.19 15.95
N PRO A 536 10.26 7.81 15.06
CA PRO A 536 10.81 8.63 13.97
C PRO A 536 11.60 9.86 14.47
N PHE A 537 11.29 10.36 15.67
CA PHE A 537 11.98 11.51 16.26
C PHE A 537 13.40 11.20 16.71
N ILE A 538 13.71 9.95 17.05
CA ILE A 538 15.09 9.53 17.31
C ILE A 538 15.94 9.79 16.06
N GLY A 539 15.45 9.39 14.88
CA GLY A 539 16.10 9.66 13.61
C GLY A 539 16.24 11.15 13.31
N PHE A 540 15.19 11.94 13.53
CA PHE A 540 15.25 13.40 13.36
C PHE A 540 16.27 14.07 14.29
N ILE A 541 16.36 13.65 15.56
CA ILE A 541 17.33 14.17 16.52
C ILE A 541 18.76 13.82 16.09
N GLN A 542 18.99 12.58 15.65
CA GLN A 542 20.30 12.15 15.13
C GLN A 542 20.72 12.97 13.91
N GLU A 543 19.80 13.19 12.96
CA GLU A 543 20.07 13.99 11.77
C GLU A 543 20.36 15.45 12.12
N ARG A 544 19.60 16.05 13.06
CA ARG A 544 19.86 17.40 13.57
C ARG A 544 21.20 17.51 14.29
N ALA A 545 21.58 16.51 15.07
CA ALA A 545 22.88 16.45 15.73
C ALA A 545 24.03 16.35 14.70
N TRP A 546 23.84 15.54 13.65
CA TRP A 546 24.80 15.44 12.55
C TRP A 546 24.94 16.76 11.79
N LEU A 547 23.83 17.41 11.42
CA LEU A 547 23.84 18.72 10.75
C LEU A 547 24.62 19.74 11.58
N LYS A 548 24.36 19.81 12.90
CA LYS A 548 25.09 20.70 13.81
C LYS A 548 26.61 20.43 13.84
N GLN A 549 27.05 19.20 13.61
CA GLN A 549 28.48 18.87 13.53
C GLN A 549 29.11 19.29 12.19
N GLN A 550 28.32 19.44 11.13
CA GLN A 550 28.80 19.85 9.80
C GLN A 550 28.97 21.36 9.65
N GLY A 551 28.48 22.16 10.61
CA GLY A 551 28.44 23.64 10.54
C GLY A 551 27.05 24.12 10.18
#